data_AF-A0A078BKN0-F1
#
_entry.id   AF-A0A078BKN0-F1
#
_cell.length_a   1.000
_cell.length_b   1.000
_cell.length_c   1.000
_cell.angle_alpha   90.00
_cell.angle_beta   90.00
_cell.angle_gamma   90.00
#
_symmetry.space_group_name_H-M   'P 1'
#
loop_
_entity.id
_entity.type
_entity.pdbx_description
1 polymer ?
#
loop_
_entity_poly.entity_id
_entity_poly.type
_entity_poly.pdbx_seq_one_letter_code
_entity_poly.pdbx_strand_id
1 'polypeptide(L)'
;MRDAGCRRDRRSRGRHTGDRLAASPRLVFAFHEADQPANSRSALRADRFFYRLMEGCPMSTEPCRDKVLLSVCTMNWCDLGVEFAKTVFSNIEVFCWDPGDPHPHHLHDWEGDWIISYRGDFIFPNEIYSRARKGAINFHPAPPKYRGLGSQHYAIYYGDETYGSTCHHLAPSVDSGQIINVARFNIAPTETASSLRLHVGAYCLQQFIELVTDYILPGRALPQSTERWDERLYRQGELQEWMDKIRQEEPDHRCFR
;
A
#
# COMPACT_ATOMS: atom_id res chain seq x y z
N MET A 1 -44.19 -22.65 -32.46
CA MET A 1 -45.49 -23.20 -32.90
C MET A 1 -46.11 -23.89 -31.69
N ARG A 2 -47.10 -23.23 -31.05
CA ARG A 2 -48.49 -23.69 -30.80
C ARG A 2 -48.58 -24.94 -29.91
N ASP A 3 -49.00 -24.76 -28.65
CA ASP A 3 -50.37 -25.01 -28.11
C ASP A 3 -50.53 -26.48 -27.69
N ALA A 4 -51.33 -26.92 -26.72
CA ALA A 4 -52.19 -26.35 -25.69
C ALA A 4 -52.62 -27.55 -24.80
N GLY A 5 -53.04 -27.33 -23.56
CA GLY A 5 -53.49 -28.45 -22.71
C GLY A 5 -54.14 -28.06 -21.38
N CYS A 6 -55.10 -27.15 -21.43
CA CYS A 6 -55.92 -26.73 -20.29
C CYS A 6 -57.03 -27.76 -19.99
N ARG A 7 -57.24 -28.13 -18.71
CA ARG A 7 -58.58 -28.46 -18.18
C ARG A 7 -58.77 -27.91 -16.75
N ARG A 8 -59.99 -27.40 -16.56
CA ARG A 8 -60.53 -26.56 -15.47
C ARG A 8 -61.26 -27.40 -14.42
N ASP A 9 -61.35 -26.92 -13.18
CA ASP A 9 -62.60 -26.51 -12.50
C ASP A 9 -62.27 -25.84 -11.13
N ARG A 10 -62.61 -24.56 -10.87
CA ARG A 10 -63.86 -23.98 -10.29
C ARG A 10 -64.27 -24.63 -8.96
N ARG A 11 -64.69 -23.96 -7.88
CA ARG A 11 -64.98 -22.55 -7.49
C ARG A 11 -65.39 -22.55 -6.01
N SER A 12 -65.00 -21.55 -5.22
CA SER A 12 -65.81 -20.84 -4.19
C SER A 12 -64.93 -19.77 -3.51
N ARG A 13 -64.92 -18.49 -3.94
CA ARG A 13 -65.81 -17.33 -3.64
C ARG A 13 -65.99 -16.95 -2.15
N GLY A 14 -65.39 -15.79 -1.82
CA GLY A 14 -65.89 -14.75 -0.90
C GLY A 14 -64.81 -14.29 0.10
N ARG A 15 -64.52 -13.00 0.36
CA ARG A 15 -65.01 -11.68 -0.09
C ARG A 15 -63.90 -10.64 0.20
N HIS A 16 -63.95 -9.54 -0.55
CA HIS A 16 -63.11 -8.33 -0.47
C HIS A 16 -63.24 -7.53 0.83
N THR A 17 -62.15 -6.87 1.24
CA THR A 17 -61.89 -5.42 1.41
C THR A 17 -60.41 -5.32 1.83
N GLY A 18 -59.54 -4.35 1.53
CA GLY A 18 -59.54 -3.04 0.91
C GLY A 18 -58.16 -2.43 1.28
N ASP A 19 -57.43 -1.92 0.27
CA ASP A 19 -56.27 -1.01 0.27
C ASP A 19 -55.30 -0.89 1.47
N ARG A 20 -53.99 -1.03 1.21
CA ARG A 20 -53.04 0.10 1.02
C ARG A 20 -51.59 -0.39 0.98
N LEU A 21 -50.85 0.06 -0.05
CA LEU A 21 -49.40 0.00 -0.17
C LEU A 21 -48.73 0.74 1.00
N ALA A 22 -47.72 0.16 1.64
CA ALA A 22 -46.84 0.86 2.55
C ALA A 22 -45.39 0.37 2.41
N ALA A 23 -44.49 1.34 2.35
CA ALA A 23 -43.08 1.24 2.02
C ALA A 23 -42.21 0.69 3.17
N SER A 24 -41.03 0.17 2.80
CA SER A 24 -39.96 -0.28 3.71
C SER A 24 -39.54 0.77 4.74
N PRO A 25 -39.29 0.40 6.01
CA PRO A 25 -38.66 1.29 6.95
C PRO A 25 -37.13 1.27 6.81
N ARG A 26 -36.58 2.47 6.57
CA ARG A 26 -35.16 2.80 6.72
C ARG A 26 -34.78 2.66 8.20
N LEU A 27 -33.72 1.91 8.48
CA LEU A 27 -33.09 1.87 9.80
C LEU A 27 -32.35 3.20 10.02
N VAL A 28 -32.82 4.01 10.97
CA VAL A 28 -32.14 5.22 11.45
C VAL A 28 -31.33 4.81 12.67
N PHE A 29 -30.00 4.84 12.60
CA PHE A 29 -29.15 4.72 13.78
C PHE A 29 -29.08 6.08 14.48
N ALA A 30 -29.70 6.16 15.65
CA ALA A 30 -29.49 7.24 16.61
C ALA A 30 -28.20 6.95 17.40
N PHE A 31 -27.25 7.88 17.39
CA PHE A 31 -26.11 7.85 18.30
C PHE A 31 -26.60 8.25 19.70
N HIS A 32 -26.39 7.37 20.68
CA HIS A 32 -26.50 7.69 22.10
C HIS A 32 -25.08 7.87 22.62
N GLU A 33 -24.75 9.07 23.09
CA GLU A 33 -23.54 9.32 23.87
C GLU A 33 -23.66 8.56 25.19
N ALA A 34 -22.65 7.73 25.49
CA ALA A 34 -22.44 7.15 26.80
C ALA A 34 -21.01 7.47 27.23
N ASP A 35 -20.91 8.29 28.27
CA ASP A 35 -19.72 8.50 29.10
C ASP A 35 -19.13 7.17 29.60
N GLN A 36 -17.81 6.98 29.48
CA GLN A 36 -16.87 6.58 30.55
C GLN A 36 -15.43 6.46 30.01
N PRO A 37 -14.37 6.74 30.82
CA PRO A 37 -12.99 6.85 30.33
C PRO A 37 -12.24 5.52 30.41
N ALA A 38 -11.63 5.09 29.31
CA ALA A 38 -10.67 3.98 29.31
C ALA A 38 -9.36 4.39 28.62
N ASN A 39 -8.33 4.46 29.46
CA ASN A 39 -6.97 4.83 29.17
C ASN A 39 -6.32 3.80 28.21
N SER A 40 -6.17 4.11 26.92
CA SER A 40 -5.31 3.33 26.03
C SER A 40 -4.54 4.26 25.08
N ARG A 41 -3.22 4.29 25.25
CA ARG A 41 -2.30 5.06 24.38
C ARG A 41 -2.18 4.50 22.96
N SER A 42 -2.86 3.41 22.63
CA SER A 42 -2.85 2.76 21.31
C SER A 42 -3.99 3.22 20.39
N ALA A 43 -5.15 3.64 20.93
CA ALA A 43 -6.26 4.15 20.12
C ALA A 43 -6.01 5.57 19.56
N LEU A 44 -5.13 6.34 20.19
CA LEU A 44 -4.82 7.74 19.85
C LEU A 44 -3.96 7.94 18.59
N ARG A 45 -3.48 6.85 17.94
CA ARG A 45 -2.69 6.97 16.70
C ARG A 45 -3.54 6.91 15.43
N ALA A 46 -4.63 6.16 15.41
CA ALA A 46 -5.50 6.05 14.22
C ALA A 46 -6.37 7.31 14.01
N ASP A 47 -6.88 7.91 15.10
CA ASP A 47 -7.70 9.12 15.03
C ASP A 47 -6.95 10.35 14.50
N ARG A 48 -5.64 10.42 14.73
CA ARG A 48 -4.83 11.56 14.25
C ARG A 48 -4.66 11.61 12.74
N PHE A 49 -4.84 10.50 12.03
CA PHE A 49 -4.67 10.46 10.58
C PHE A 49 -5.87 11.07 9.84
N PHE A 50 -7.08 10.64 10.19
CA PHE A 50 -8.32 11.16 9.58
C PHE A 50 -8.53 12.65 9.90
N TYR A 51 -8.22 13.09 11.12
CA TYR A 51 -8.32 14.51 11.49
C TYR A 51 -7.24 15.38 10.85
N ARG A 52 -6.01 14.88 10.63
CA ARG A 52 -4.94 15.67 9.97
C ARG A 52 -5.16 15.83 8.46
N LEU A 53 -5.84 14.88 7.80
CA LEU A 53 -6.30 15.06 6.41
C LEU A 53 -7.36 16.16 6.30
N MET A 54 -8.15 16.42 7.36
CA MET A 54 -9.22 17.42 7.38
C MET A 54 -8.77 18.78 7.94
N GLU A 55 -7.81 18.81 8.85
CA GLU A 55 -7.21 20.04 9.37
C GLU A 55 -6.01 20.49 8.52
N GLY A 56 -6.36 21.04 7.36
CA GLY A 56 -5.60 21.99 6.54
C GLY A 56 -4.08 22.04 6.73
N CYS A 57 -3.37 21.15 6.02
CA CYS A 57 -2.22 21.67 5.29
C CYS A 57 -2.79 22.68 4.30
N PRO A 58 -2.38 23.97 4.29
CA PRO A 58 -2.72 24.84 3.18
C PRO A 58 -2.02 24.23 1.97
N MET A 59 -2.72 23.32 1.29
CA MET A 59 -2.37 22.85 -0.03
C MET A 59 -2.27 24.15 -0.83
N SER A 60 -1.03 24.55 -1.10
CA SER A 60 -0.74 25.59 -2.06
C SER A 60 -1.66 25.35 -3.25
N THR A 61 -2.38 26.38 -3.69
CA THR A 61 -3.26 26.26 -4.85
C THR A 61 -2.48 25.88 -6.11
N GLU A 62 -1.15 26.04 -6.09
CA GLU A 62 -0.24 25.56 -7.14
C GLU A 62 0.49 24.26 -6.72
N PRO A 63 0.55 23.26 -7.62
CA PRO A 63 1.36 22.06 -7.42
C PRO A 63 2.86 22.37 -7.23
N CYS A 64 3.56 21.47 -6.55
CA CYS A 64 5.00 21.55 -6.36
C CYS A 64 5.74 21.45 -7.70
N ARG A 65 6.69 22.37 -7.93
CA ARG A 65 7.46 22.49 -9.18
C ARG A 65 8.73 21.64 -9.21
N ASP A 66 9.04 20.94 -8.11
CA ASP A 66 10.17 20.03 -8.05
C ASP A 66 10.10 19.03 -9.21
N LYS A 67 11.24 18.78 -9.86
CA LYS A 67 11.34 17.75 -10.89
C LYS A 67 11.49 16.39 -10.21
N VAL A 68 10.49 15.53 -10.37
CA VAL A 68 10.41 14.22 -9.71
C VAL A 68 10.48 13.09 -10.72
N LEU A 69 11.35 12.12 -10.49
CA LEU A 69 11.26 10.79 -11.12
C LEU A 69 10.55 9.86 -10.14
N LEU A 70 9.34 9.44 -10.48
CA LEU A 70 8.57 8.46 -9.73
C LEU A 70 8.74 7.10 -10.38
N SER A 71 9.49 6.21 -9.73
CA SER A 71 9.70 4.84 -10.19
C SER A 71 8.72 3.89 -9.52
N VAL A 72 8.10 3.04 -10.34
CA VAL A 72 7.09 2.06 -9.93
C VAL A 72 7.26 0.75 -10.71
N CYS A 73 6.63 -0.32 -10.24
CA CYS A 73 6.44 -1.57 -10.99
C CYS A 73 4.96 -1.78 -11.37
N THR A 74 4.67 -2.74 -12.23
CA THR A 74 3.29 -3.02 -12.67
C THR A 74 2.49 -3.71 -11.57
N MET A 75 1.66 -2.93 -10.87
CA MET A 75 0.76 -3.44 -9.83
C MET A 75 -0.26 -2.39 -9.35
N ASN A 76 -1.47 -2.82 -8.99
CA ASN A 76 -2.60 -1.97 -8.57
C ASN A 76 -2.28 -0.88 -7.53
N TRP A 77 -1.41 -1.14 -6.55
CA TRP A 77 -1.06 -0.12 -5.54
C TRP A 77 -0.17 0.99 -6.10
N CYS A 78 0.59 0.72 -7.16
CA CYS A 78 1.43 1.69 -7.85
C CYS A 78 0.58 2.74 -8.56
N ASP A 79 -0.51 2.33 -9.21
CA ASP A 79 -1.42 3.25 -9.91
C ASP A 79 -1.98 4.31 -8.96
N LEU A 80 -2.40 3.91 -7.76
CA LEU A 80 -2.90 4.84 -6.75
C LEU A 80 -1.84 5.85 -6.30
N GLY A 81 -0.59 5.40 -6.13
CA GLY A 81 0.53 6.29 -5.80
C GLY A 81 0.85 7.26 -6.95
N VAL A 82 0.84 6.78 -8.19
CA VAL A 82 1.06 7.60 -9.39
C VAL A 82 -0.01 8.68 -9.51
N GLU A 83 -1.29 8.31 -9.38
CA GLU A 83 -2.39 9.26 -9.48
C GLU A 83 -2.32 10.30 -8.38
N PHE A 84 -2.05 9.90 -7.13
CA PHE A 84 -1.81 10.86 -6.05
C PHE A 84 -0.65 11.81 -6.37
N ALA A 85 0.50 11.29 -6.80
CA ALA A 85 1.69 12.10 -7.08
C ALA A 85 1.44 13.15 -8.18
N LYS A 86 0.68 12.80 -9.23
CA LYS A 86 0.29 13.74 -10.30
C LYS A 86 -0.61 14.88 -9.81
N THR A 87 -1.33 14.70 -8.69
CA THR A 87 -2.13 15.80 -8.12
C THR A 87 -1.29 16.85 -7.40
N VAL A 88 -0.07 16.50 -6.97
CA VAL A 88 0.76 17.35 -6.10
C VAL A 88 2.06 17.82 -6.74
N PHE A 89 2.57 17.14 -7.78
CA PHE A 89 3.76 17.53 -8.53
C PHE A 89 3.39 17.93 -9.96
N SER A 90 3.79 19.14 -10.39
CA SER A 90 3.57 19.59 -11.78
C SER A 90 4.64 19.10 -12.76
N ASN A 91 5.80 18.65 -12.26
CA ASN A 91 6.93 18.21 -13.07
C ASN A 91 7.34 16.79 -12.66
N ILE A 92 6.49 15.82 -13.00
CA ILE A 92 6.67 14.41 -12.65
C ILE A 92 6.89 13.56 -13.90
N GLU A 93 7.95 12.78 -13.89
CA GLU A 93 8.24 11.71 -14.84
C GLU A 93 7.92 10.38 -14.16
N VAL A 94 6.97 9.63 -14.72
CA VAL A 94 6.61 8.30 -14.19
C VAL A 94 7.39 7.26 -14.99
N PHE A 95 8.24 6.51 -14.28
CA PHE A 95 9.06 5.45 -14.84
C PHE A 95 8.59 4.09 -14.31
N CYS A 96 7.85 3.37 -15.13
CA CYS A 96 7.42 2.00 -14.84
C CYS A 96 8.46 1.02 -15.40
N TRP A 97 8.96 0.12 -14.56
CA TRP A 97 9.92 -0.91 -14.96
C TRP A 97 9.75 -2.16 -14.11
N ASP A 98 9.67 -3.30 -14.78
CA ASP A 98 9.57 -4.62 -14.18
C ASP A 98 10.81 -5.48 -14.51
N PRO A 99 11.15 -6.48 -13.67
CA PRO A 99 12.24 -7.39 -13.97
C PRO A 99 12.09 -8.07 -15.34
N GLY A 100 13.05 -7.81 -16.23
CA GLY A 100 13.06 -8.31 -17.61
C GLY A 100 12.83 -7.23 -18.66
N ASP A 101 12.37 -6.05 -18.26
CA ASP A 101 12.28 -4.90 -19.15
C ASP A 101 13.67 -4.45 -19.63
N PRO A 102 13.77 -3.84 -20.83
CA PRO A 102 15.02 -3.28 -21.33
C PRO A 102 15.64 -2.28 -20.35
N HIS A 103 16.96 -2.22 -20.34
CA HIS A 103 17.68 -1.26 -19.51
C HIS A 103 17.29 0.19 -19.89
N PRO A 104 16.90 1.04 -18.92
CA PRO A 104 16.35 2.36 -19.20
C PRO A 104 17.45 3.40 -19.45
N HIS A 105 18.08 3.35 -20.62
CA HIS A 105 19.23 4.20 -20.94
C HIS A 105 18.97 5.72 -20.81
N HIS A 106 17.72 6.18 -21.01
CA HIS A 106 17.35 7.59 -20.86
C HIS A 106 17.57 8.13 -19.45
N LEU A 107 17.57 7.26 -18.42
CA LEU A 107 17.83 7.66 -17.04
C LEU A 107 19.30 8.00 -16.78
N HIS A 108 20.23 7.61 -17.66
CA HIS A 108 21.64 7.92 -17.51
C HIS A 108 21.96 9.41 -17.57
N ASP A 109 21.08 10.23 -18.16
CA ASP A 109 21.20 11.68 -18.24
C ASP A 109 20.13 12.39 -17.40
N TRP A 110 19.38 11.64 -16.59
CA TRP A 110 18.34 12.22 -15.76
C TRP A 110 18.92 13.01 -14.61
N GLU A 111 18.37 14.20 -14.39
CA GLU A 111 18.66 15.09 -13.27
C GLU A 111 17.36 15.74 -12.77
N GLY A 112 17.26 15.96 -11.47
CA GLY A 112 16.05 16.53 -10.86
C GLY A 112 16.20 16.80 -9.37
N ASP A 113 15.07 16.99 -8.70
CA ASP A 113 15.05 17.28 -7.27
C ASP A 113 14.87 16.00 -6.46
N TRP A 114 13.94 15.13 -6.88
CA TRP A 114 13.63 13.89 -6.18
C TRP A 114 13.63 12.67 -7.09
N ILE A 115 14.22 11.59 -6.61
CA ILE A 115 13.90 10.24 -7.07
C ILE A 115 13.07 9.57 -5.98
N ILE A 116 11.89 9.10 -6.35
CA ILE A 116 11.01 8.37 -5.44
C ILE A 116 10.76 7.01 -6.07
N SER A 117 11.35 5.96 -5.49
CA SER A 117 11.00 4.58 -5.80
C SER A 117 9.80 4.19 -4.94
N TYR A 118 8.61 4.26 -5.52
CA TYR A 118 7.39 3.80 -4.86
C TYR A 118 7.11 2.37 -5.31
N ARG A 119 7.64 1.42 -4.54
CA ARG A 119 7.56 -0.01 -4.85
C ARG A 119 8.13 -0.37 -6.23
N GLY A 120 9.11 0.38 -6.72
CA GLY A 120 9.80 0.07 -7.97
C GLY A 120 10.78 -1.09 -7.80
N ASP A 121 10.90 -1.91 -8.84
CA ASP A 121 11.85 -3.03 -8.86
C ASP A 121 13.20 -2.65 -9.49
N PHE A 122 13.31 -1.44 -10.06
CA PHE A 122 14.54 -0.95 -10.67
C PHE A 122 15.58 -0.57 -9.59
N ILE A 123 16.75 -1.21 -9.66
CA ILE A 123 17.88 -0.90 -8.79
C ILE A 123 18.64 0.28 -9.38
N PHE A 124 18.46 1.46 -8.79
CA PHE A 124 19.16 2.67 -9.21
C PHE A 124 20.67 2.60 -8.93
N PRO A 125 21.53 2.74 -9.95
CA PRO A 125 22.95 2.96 -9.77
C PRO A 125 23.23 4.30 -9.06
N ASN A 126 24.35 4.40 -8.34
CA ASN A 126 24.74 5.61 -7.62
C ASN A 126 24.89 6.82 -8.55
N GLU A 127 25.35 6.59 -9.77
CA GLU A 127 25.56 7.61 -10.78
C GLU A 127 24.24 8.26 -11.23
N ILE A 128 23.11 7.56 -11.07
CA ILE A 128 21.77 8.08 -11.34
C ILE A 128 21.21 8.74 -10.09
N TYR A 129 21.15 8.04 -8.95
CA TYR A 129 20.42 8.58 -7.80
C TYR A 129 21.12 9.75 -7.09
N SER A 130 22.44 9.90 -7.27
CA SER A 130 23.19 11.07 -6.76
C SER A 130 22.81 12.38 -7.45
N ARG A 131 22.10 12.33 -8.59
CA ARG A 131 21.65 13.50 -9.34
C ARG A 131 20.30 14.07 -8.89
N ALA A 132 19.65 13.41 -7.93
CA ALA A 132 18.48 13.96 -7.25
C ALA A 132 18.96 14.94 -6.17
N ARG A 133 18.80 16.24 -6.43
CA ARG A 133 19.37 17.32 -5.60
C ARG A 133 18.85 17.37 -4.16
N LYS A 134 17.60 16.99 -3.94
CA LYS A 134 16.95 17.03 -2.62
C LYS A 134 16.91 15.66 -1.94
N GLY A 135 16.82 14.59 -2.73
CA GLY A 135 17.01 13.24 -2.22
C GLY A 135 16.49 12.14 -3.12
N ALA A 136 16.94 10.92 -2.83
CA ALA A 136 16.44 9.70 -3.45
C ALA A 136 15.96 8.74 -2.37
N ILE A 137 14.69 8.34 -2.43
CA ILE A 137 14.03 7.53 -1.39
C ILE A 137 13.30 6.33 -2.00
N ASN A 138 13.16 5.26 -1.23
CA ASN A 138 12.46 4.03 -1.59
C ASN A 138 11.40 3.66 -0.56
N PHE A 139 10.23 3.22 -1.02
CA PHE A 139 9.15 2.66 -0.22
C PHE A 139 9.15 1.14 -0.37
N HIS A 140 9.83 0.49 0.57
CA HIS A 140 9.97 -0.96 0.65
C HIS A 140 8.75 -1.59 1.34
N PRO A 141 8.05 -2.56 0.72
CA PRO A 141 6.86 -3.20 1.30
C PRO A 141 7.21 -4.30 2.33
N ALA A 142 8.13 -4.01 3.24
CA ALA A 142 8.51 -4.87 4.35
C ALA A 142 9.12 -4.08 5.52
N PRO A 143 9.10 -4.63 6.75
CA PRO A 143 9.82 -4.06 7.88
C PRO A 143 11.34 -4.26 7.71
N PRO A 144 12.19 -3.57 8.52
CA PRO A 144 13.65 -3.62 8.39
C PRO A 144 14.28 -5.02 8.55
N LYS A 145 13.52 -5.96 9.12
CA LYS A 145 13.87 -7.39 9.23
C LYS A 145 14.05 -8.07 7.86
N TYR A 146 13.31 -7.63 6.84
CA TYR A 146 13.25 -8.33 5.55
C TYR A 146 13.73 -7.43 4.41
N ARG A 147 15.02 -7.50 4.11
CA ARG A 147 15.61 -6.83 2.95
C ARG A 147 15.50 -7.69 1.70
N GLY A 148 15.28 -7.08 0.54
CA GLY A 148 15.17 -7.77 -0.73
C GLY A 148 13.78 -8.39 -0.94
N LEU A 149 13.74 -9.62 -1.45
CA LEU A 149 12.56 -10.15 -2.11
C LEU A 149 11.83 -11.22 -1.28
N GLY A 150 10.53 -11.38 -1.55
CA GLY A 150 9.72 -12.47 -1.00
C GLY A 150 9.39 -12.36 0.49
N SER A 151 9.61 -11.18 1.09
CA SER A 151 9.42 -10.89 2.50
C SER A 151 8.07 -11.35 3.06
N GLN A 152 6.97 -11.21 2.30
CA GLN A 152 5.65 -11.69 2.70
C GLN A 152 5.58 -13.22 2.87
N HIS A 153 6.31 -14.00 2.07
CA HIS A 153 6.34 -15.45 2.20
C HIS A 153 7.07 -15.86 3.47
N TYR A 154 8.22 -15.22 3.73
CA TYR A 154 9.01 -15.49 4.92
C TYR A 154 8.27 -15.09 6.20
N ALA A 155 7.65 -13.91 6.25
CA ALA A 155 6.90 -13.46 7.42
C ALA A 155 5.75 -14.42 7.77
N ILE A 156 5.00 -14.86 6.76
CA ILE A 156 3.90 -15.82 6.95
C ILE A 156 4.42 -17.20 7.36
N TYR A 157 5.51 -17.68 6.76
CA TYR A 157 6.11 -18.98 7.06
C TYR A 157 6.72 -19.04 8.46
N TYR A 158 7.46 -18.00 8.88
CA TYR A 158 8.07 -17.95 10.21
C TYR A 158 7.10 -17.53 11.32
N GLY A 159 5.83 -17.28 10.98
CA GLY A 159 4.80 -16.97 11.98
C GLY A 159 4.97 -15.61 12.64
N ASP A 160 5.46 -14.61 11.90
CA ASP A 160 5.60 -13.25 12.42
C ASP A 160 4.24 -12.70 12.89
N GLU A 161 4.23 -12.04 14.05
CA GLU A 161 3.00 -11.43 14.61
C GLU A 161 2.71 -10.06 13.98
N THR A 162 3.75 -9.38 13.50
CA THR A 162 3.66 -8.03 12.93
C THR A 162 4.39 -7.94 11.61
N TYR A 163 3.88 -7.10 10.72
CA TYR A 163 4.51 -6.75 9.45
C TYR A 163 4.48 -5.24 9.25
N GLY A 164 4.92 -4.75 8.09
CA GLY A 164 5.01 -3.32 7.87
C GLY A 164 5.68 -2.92 6.57
N SER A 165 5.86 -1.61 6.39
CA SER A 165 6.59 -1.00 5.29
C SER A 165 7.67 -0.06 5.79
N THR A 166 8.73 0.12 5.00
CA THR A 166 9.88 0.94 5.36
C THR A 166 10.16 1.95 4.25
N CYS A 167 10.18 3.24 4.59
CA CYS A 167 10.75 4.27 3.73
C CYS A 167 12.20 4.53 4.14
N HIS A 168 13.11 4.57 3.17
CA HIS A 168 14.53 4.81 3.41
C HIS A 168 15.19 5.54 2.24
N HIS A 169 16.35 6.12 2.48
CA HIS A 169 17.17 6.67 1.40
C HIS A 169 17.74 5.56 0.51
N LEU A 170 17.88 5.82 -0.79
CA LEU A 170 18.64 4.93 -1.68
C LEU A 170 20.10 4.87 -1.24
N ALA A 171 20.70 3.69 -1.40
CA ALA A 171 22.07 3.40 -1.00
C ALA A 171 22.67 2.34 -1.94
N PRO A 172 24.00 2.13 -1.93
CA PRO A 172 24.65 1.19 -2.85
C PRO A 172 24.18 -0.27 -2.73
N SER A 173 23.71 -0.69 -1.56
CA SER A 173 23.14 -2.03 -1.35
C SER A 173 21.61 -1.95 -1.23
N VAL A 174 20.93 -2.99 -1.73
CA VAL A 174 19.47 -3.12 -1.63
C VAL A 174 19.03 -3.02 -0.17
N ASP A 175 18.01 -2.18 0.07
CA ASP A 175 17.38 -1.95 1.37
C ASP A 175 18.40 -1.76 2.50
N SER A 176 19.30 -0.80 2.35
CA SER A 176 20.40 -0.57 3.30
C SER A 176 20.59 0.88 3.73
N GLY A 177 19.91 1.82 3.07
CA GLY A 177 20.07 3.24 3.35
C GLY A 177 19.44 3.65 4.68
N GLN A 178 19.75 4.88 5.12
CA GLN A 178 19.19 5.43 6.36
C GLN A 178 17.67 5.39 6.31
N ILE A 179 17.08 4.75 7.33
CA ILE A 179 15.62 4.62 7.45
C ILE A 179 15.03 5.97 7.82
N ILE A 180 13.98 6.35 7.08
CA ILE A 180 13.21 7.58 7.26
C ILE A 180 12.03 7.29 8.19
N ASN A 181 11.25 6.25 7.85
CA ASN A 181 10.04 5.90 8.57
C ASN A 181 9.73 4.39 8.43
N VAL A 182 9.12 3.81 9.46
CA VAL A 182 8.61 2.43 9.44
C VAL A 182 7.15 2.43 9.88
N ALA A 183 6.26 1.91 9.04
CA ALA A 183 4.87 1.67 9.37
C ALA A 183 4.69 0.20 9.76
N ARG A 184 3.82 -0.10 10.75
CA ARG A 184 3.61 -1.46 11.27
C ARG A 184 2.14 -1.80 11.49
N PHE A 185 1.82 -3.07 11.35
CA PHE A 185 0.52 -3.64 11.65
C PHE A 185 0.62 -5.10 12.10
N ASN A 186 -0.44 -5.60 12.74
CA ASN A 186 -0.53 -6.99 13.16
C ASN A 186 -0.95 -7.86 11.98
N ILE A 187 -0.30 -9.00 11.81
CA ILE A 187 -0.68 -10.02 10.83
C ILE A 187 -1.90 -10.76 11.36
N ALA A 188 -2.99 -10.78 10.60
CA ALA A 188 -4.16 -11.54 11.02
C ALA A 188 -3.89 -13.06 10.94
N PRO A 189 -4.48 -13.88 11.84
CA PRO A 189 -4.21 -15.33 11.87
C PRO A 189 -4.48 -16.06 10.55
N THR A 190 -5.39 -15.53 9.73
CA THR A 190 -5.79 -16.10 8.44
C THR A 190 -5.13 -15.44 7.24
N GLU A 191 -4.24 -14.46 7.44
CA GLU A 191 -3.52 -13.85 6.32
C GLU A 191 -2.66 -14.88 5.59
N THR A 192 -2.71 -14.85 4.28
CA THR A 192 -1.81 -15.55 3.38
C THR A 192 -0.74 -14.59 2.85
N ALA A 193 0.29 -15.11 2.19
CA ALA A 193 1.31 -14.27 1.57
C ALA A 193 0.70 -13.29 0.53
N SER A 194 -0.28 -13.75 -0.25
CA SER A 194 -1.01 -12.90 -1.20
C SER A 194 -1.79 -11.77 -0.51
N SER A 195 -2.54 -12.10 0.55
CA SER A 195 -3.29 -11.08 1.29
C SER A 195 -2.38 -10.09 2.03
N LEU A 196 -1.25 -10.55 2.56
CA LEU A 196 -0.26 -9.70 3.23
C LEU A 196 0.40 -8.73 2.24
N ARG A 197 0.69 -9.17 1.01
CA ARG A 197 1.18 -8.32 -0.09
C ARG A 197 0.19 -7.19 -0.42
N LEU A 198 -1.11 -7.45 -0.37
CA LEU A 198 -2.13 -6.42 -0.57
C LEU A 198 -2.24 -5.50 0.66
N HIS A 199 -2.23 -6.06 1.87
CA HIS A 199 -2.34 -5.32 3.13
C HIS A 199 -1.19 -4.31 3.28
N VAL A 200 0.07 -4.73 3.05
CA VAL A 200 1.22 -3.82 3.12
C VAL A 200 1.16 -2.71 2.08
N GLY A 201 0.52 -2.96 0.93
CA GLY A 201 0.30 -1.93 -0.10
C GLY A 201 -0.49 -0.73 0.40
N ALA A 202 -1.50 -0.95 1.26
CA ALA A 202 -2.26 0.14 1.88
C ALA A 202 -1.37 0.99 2.81
N TYR A 203 -0.49 0.34 3.59
CA TYR A 203 0.45 1.02 4.47
C TYR A 203 1.54 1.77 3.70
N CYS A 204 2.04 1.20 2.59
CA CYS A 204 2.96 1.92 1.69
C CYS A 204 2.31 3.17 1.11
N LEU A 205 1.06 3.10 0.64
CA LEU A 205 0.35 4.25 0.08
C LEU A 205 0.14 5.33 1.15
N GLN A 206 -0.31 4.95 2.34
CA GLN A 206 -0.46 5.87 3.47
C GLN A 206 0.87 6.55 3.80
N GLN A 207 1.94 5.78 3.96
CA GLN A 207 3.28 6.28 4.28
C GLN A 207 3.80 7.21 3.18
N PHE A 208 3.53 6.91 1.91
CA PHE A 208 3.89 7.75 0.77
C PHE A 208 3.17 9.09 0.81
N ILE A 209 1.85 9.08 0.99
CA ILE A 209 1.05 10.30 1.13
C ILE A 209 1.56 11.14 2.28
N GLU A 210 1.72 10.57 3.47
CA GLU A 210 2.21 11.29 4.67
C GLU A 210 3.58 11.94 4.44
N LEU A 211 4.55 11.21 3.89
CA LEU A 211 5.89 11.75 3.66
C LEU A 211 5.89 12.85 2.60
N VAL A 212 5.08 12.69 1.56
CA VAL A 212 4.94 13.73 0.53
C VAL A 212 4.28 14.98 1.11
N THR A 213 3.12 14.86 1.75
CA THR A 213 2.33 16.01 2.22
C THR A 213 2.96 16.73 3.39
N ASP A 214 3.50 15.99 4.36
CA ASP A 214 3.94 16.58 5.62
C ASP A 214 5.40 17.05 5.57
N TYR A 215 6.21 16.53 4.62
CA TYR A 215 7.64 16.82 4.53
C TYR A 215 8.11 17.32 3.18
N ILE A 216 7.86 16.59 2.08
CA ILE A 216 8.41 16.96 0.76
C ILE A 216 7.78 18.26 0.25
N LEU A 217 6.44 18.34 0.18
CA LEU A 217 5.75 19.52 -0.35
C LEU A 217 6.06 20.80 0.46
N PRO A 218 6.09 20.78 1.81
CA PRO A 218 6.43 21.96 2.59
C PRO A 218 7.94 22.22 2.69
N GLY A 219 8.79 21.40 2.05
CA GLY A 219 10.25 21.54 2.06
C GLY A 219 10.91 21.28 3.42
N ARG A 220 10.33 20.42 4.25
CA ARG A 220 10.89 20.05 5.55
C ARG A 220 11.90 18.91 5.39
N ALA A 221 12.84 18.83 6.32
CA ALA A 221 13.75 17.69 6.41
C ALA A 221 12.96 16.40 6.70
N LEU A 222 13.26 15.34 5.94
CA LEU A 222 12.68 14.02 6.20
C LEU A 222 13.07 13.52 7.61
N PRO A 223 12.17 12.78 8.28
CA PRO A 223 12.49 12.20 9.58
C PRO A 223 13.62 11.17 9.45
N GLN A 224 14.34 10.94 10.55
CA GLN A 224 15.38 9.93 10.64
C GLN A 224 15.02 8.93 11.73
N SER A 225 14.80 7.67 11.36
CA SER A 225 14.51 6.59 12.30
C SER A 225 15.80 6.10 12.99
N THR A 226 15.67 5.70 14.25
CA THR A 226 16.73 5.02 15.01
C THR A 226 16.79 3.52 14.74
N GLU A 227 15.80 2.98 14.02
CA GLU A 227 15.77 1.58 13.62
C GLU A 227 16.88 1.26 12.62
N ARG A 228 17.25 -0.03 12.54
CA ARG A 228 18.31 -0.50 11.66
C ARG A 228 17.79 -1.65 10.82
N TRP A 229 18.32 -1.72 9.60
CA TRP A 229 18.20 -2.88 8.74
C TRP A 229 18.85 -4.09 9.39
N ASP A 230 18.21 -5.24 9.23
CA ASP A 230 18.80 -6.50 9.63
C ASP A 230 19.89 -6.93 8.62
N GLU A 231 20.78 -7.83 9.02
CA GLU A 231 21.97 -8.13 8.22
C GLU A 231 21.62 -8.93 6.95
N ARG A 232 20.59 -9.77 7.02
CA ARG A 232 20.22 -10.70 5.95
C ARG A 232 19.57 -9.98 4.78
N LEU A 233 20.13 -10.20 3.59
CA LEU A 233 19.55 -9.81 2.31
C LEU A 233 18.95 -11.04 1.62
N TYR A 234 17.65 -11.02 1.35
CA TYR A 234 16.94 -12.11 0.68
C TYR A 234 16.96 -11.90 -0.84
N ARG A 235 17.69 -12.78 -1.56
CA ARG A 235 17.91 -12.65 -3.00
C ARG A 235 16.94 -13.50 -3.81
N GLN A 236 16.69 -13.11 -5.07
CA GLN A 236 15.77 -13.84 -5.95
C GLN A 236 16.14 -15.32 -6.14
N GLY A 237 17.43 -15.63 -6.33
CA GLY A 237 17.88 -17.01 -6.53
C GLY A 237 17.59 -17.90 -5.31
N GLU A 238 17.87 -17.41 -4.11
CA GLU A 238 17.63 -18.12 -2.85
C GLU A 238 16.13 -18.25 -2.55
N LEU A 239 15.34 -17.23 -2.91
CA LEU A 239 13.89 -17.24 -2.72
C LEU A 239 13.24 -18.36 -3.52
N GLN A 240 13.59 -18.52 -4.80
CA GLN A 240 13.00 -19.54 -5.65
C GLN A 240 13.29 -20.96 -5.13
N GLU A 241 14.56 -21.24 -4.83
CA GLU A 241 14.97 -22.54 -4.28
C GLU A 241 14.28 -22.84 -2.94
N TRP A 242 14.20 -21.83 -2.06
CA TRP A 242 13.50 -21.97 -0.78
C TRP A 242 12.00 -22.23 -0.97
N MET A 243 11.32 -21.49 -1.86
CA MET A 243 9.90 -21.70 -2.13
C MET A 243 9.63 -23.09 -2.68
N ASP A 244 10.46 -23.58 -3.61
CA ASP A 244 10.28 -24.91 -4.21
C ASP A 244 10.45 -26.02 -3.17
N LYS A 245 11.46 -25.89 -2.29
CA LYS A 245 11.66 -26.82 -1.17
C LYS A 245 10.46 -26.82 -0.23
N ILE A 246 10.07 -25.66 0.29
CA ILE A 246 8.99 -25.58 1.28
C ILE A 246 7.64 -25.99 0.67
N ARG A 247 7.42 -25.77 -0.63
CA ARG A 247 6.20 -26.23 -1.31
C ARG A 247 6.13 -27.75 -1.43
N GLN A 248 7.27 -28.44 -1.53
CA GLN A 248 7.31 -29.90 -1.51
C GLN A 248 7.04 -30.45 -0.11
N GLU A 249 7.57 -29.81 0.93
CA GLU A 249 7.43 -30.23 2.32
C GLU A 249 6.04 -29.90 2.90
N GLU A 250 5.53 -28.71 2.59
CA GLU A 250 4.30 -28.14 3.17
C GLU A 250 3.42 -27.45 2.07
N PRO A 251 2.89 -28.21 1.09
CA PRO A 251 2.20 -27.65 -0.08
C PRO A 251 0.98 -26.80 0.26
N ASP A 252 0.31 -27.10 1.36
CA ASP A 252 -0.89 -26.40 1.82
C ASP A 252 -0.60 -25.18 2.70
N HIS A 253 0.67 -24.90 3.01
CA HIS A 253 1.03 -23.79 3.88
C HIS A 253 0.55 -22.45 3.30
N ARG A 254 0.00 -21.60 4.17
CA ARG A 254 -0.59 -20.30 3.79
C ARG A 254 0.40 -19.30 3.17
N CYS A 255 1.71 -19.58 3.21
CA CYS A 255 2.71 -18.78 2.50
C CYS A 255 2.66 -19.00 0.98
N PHE A 256 2.00 -20.04 0.48
CA PHE A 256 1.82 -20.29 -0.97
C PHE A 256 0.44 -19.89 -1.48
N ARG A 257 -0.40 -19.32 -0.61
CA ARG A 257 -1.75 -18.87 -0.93
C ARG A 257 -1.78 -17.36 -1.10
#